data_AF-A0AAU7VIG5-F1
#
_entry.id   AF-A0AAU7VIG5-F1
#
_cell.length_a   1.000
_cell.length_b   1.000
_cell.length_c   1.000
_cell.angle_alpha   90.00
_cell.angle_beta   90.00
_cell.angle_gamma   90.00
#
_symmetry.space_group_name_H-M   'P 1'
#
loop_
_entity.id
_entity.type
_entity.pdbx_description
1 polymer ?
#
loop_
_entity_poly.entity_id
_entity_poly.type
_entity_poly.pdbx_seq_one_letter_code
_entity_poly.pdbx_strand_id
1 'polypeptide(L)'
;MNLSNFYIEQREKINDAIITLLEYRVNQTPKSRKKLENFFDILSIESEKLQLNELTQLAHSCKKWLKADKCSWSEKHYSYSLLLLGMAKLYTKINDLLEKEKNSLNQEYTRFTYTGNILILDKDVVTLDTLDTLFNQEGYKVNIASTTEKALDVINNQNIDIVIAETEIRGNNNLELVDEIEKNSPYTSIILMSKEENLEKKVIALQKGVEDLLIKPIKDIELKARTEQILKKKEHHQKDVNTDALTGAYTKRYFNMFSKELNAFSLAFIDLDDFKTINDTYGHLTGDKVLTKFCQLISENIRSEDKLFRFGGDEFVLAFPNTSKENAYKIIKKIKDVVSQNKIQCEEEENISIEVKFSCGISEKNGENHALEDVINDADKALYTVKNSSKNNISLYTETIASHKKKSALLVLKDPILEKLLENRLKNLKLSVNHADNVCQASHLLKNYKIDIAIVDIGFSDIEQSNVYQELSDKETKSLLLGETKDKAEIIKGLKMGIDDYIIKPFTLKELEGRIKKLI
;
A
#
# COMPACT_ATOMS: atom_id res chain seq x y z
N MET A 1 -33.97 -30.49 9.96
CA MET A 1 -33.72 -30.92 8.58
C MET A 1 -33.52 -29.66 7.75
N ASN A 2 -32.41 -29.51 7.03
CA ASN A 2 -32.17 -28.35 6.17
C ASN A 2 -33.26 -28.29 5.08
N LEU A 3 -33.82 -27.12 4.75
CA LEU A 3 -34.85 -26.97 3.71
C LEU A 3 -34.36 -27.55 2.38
N SER A 4 -33.08 -27.37 2.06
CA SER A 4 -32.45 -27.93 0.87
C SER A 4 -32.47 -29.46 0.84
N ASN A 5 -32.18 -30.09 1.97
CA ASN A 5 -32.26 -31.55 2.08
C ASN A 5 -33.70 -32.04 1.95
N PHE A 6 -34.66 -31.28 2.49
CA PHE A 6 -36.08 -31.57 2.30
C PHE A 6 -36.46 -31.52 0.81
N TYR A 7 -36.09 -30.47 0.08
CA TYR A 7 -36.44 -30.36 -1.34
C TYR A 7 -35.75 -31.40 -2.22
N ILE A 8 -34.48 -31.75 -1.95
CA ILE A 8 -33.77 -32.82 -2.65
C ILE A 8 -34.49 -34.15 -2.45
N GLU A 9 -34.85 -34.47 -1.21
CA GLU A 9 -35.57 -35.71 -0.88
C GLU A 9 -36.96 -35.74 -1.55
N GLN A 10 -37.70 -34.63 -1.55
CA GLN A 10 -39.00 -34.58 -2.22
C GLN A 10 -38.89 -34.69 -3.75
N ARG A 11 -37.83 -34.16 -4.36
CA ARG A 11 -37.58 -34.31 -5.80
C ARG A 11 -37.40 -35.78 -6.18
N GLU A 12 -36.64 -36.54 -5.39
CA GLU A 12 -36.47 -37.99 -5.59
C GLU A 12 -37.79 -38.74 -5.40
N LYS A 13 -38.53 -38.44 -4.33
CA LYS A 13 -39.86 -39.04 -4.10
C LYS A 13 -40.86 -38.73 -5.21
N ILE A 14 -40.82 -37.53 -5.81
CA ILE A 14 -41.66 -37.19 -6.97
C ILE A 14 -41.28 -38.03 -8.19
N ASN A 15 -39.99 -38.22 -8.46
CA ASN A 15 -39.56 -39.10 -9.55
C ASN A 15 -40.06 -40.53 -9.36
N ASP A 16 -39.94 -41.06 -8.15
CA ASP A 16 -40.48 -42.39 -7.80
C ASP A 16 -42.01 -42.45 -7.92
N ALA A 17 -42.70 -41.37 -7.56
CA ALA A 17 -44.14 -41.26 -7.69
C ALA A 17 -44.57 -41.14 -9.17
N ILE A 18 -43.80 -40.46 -10.02
CA ILE A 18 -44.02 -40.43 -11.48
C ILE A 18 -43.88 -41.85 -12.05
N ILE A 19 -42.82 -42.58 -11.68
CA ILE A 19 -42.63 -43.98 -12.10
C ILE A 19 -43.81 -44.84 -11.63
N THR A 20 -44.21 -44.70 -10.36
CA THR A 20 -45.36 -45.42 -9.79
C THR A 20 -46.68 -45.06 -10.50
N LEU A 21 -46.84 -43.81 -10.97
CA LEU A 21 -47.98 -43.36 -11.76
C LEU A 21 -47.99 -43.99 -13.16
N LEU A 22 -46.82 -44.08 -13.82
CA LEU A 22 -46.67 -44.81 -15.09
C LEU A 22 -47.01 -46.30 -14.91
N GLU A 23 -46.54 -46.94 -13.84
CA GLU A 23 -46.89 -48.33 -13.52
C GLU A 23 -48.38 -48.50 -13.24
N TYR A 24 -48.98 -47.57 -12.49
CA TYR A 24 -50.42 -47.58 -12.20
C TYR A 24 -51.24 -47.45 -13.48
N ARG A 25 -50.78 -46.67 -14.47
CA ARG A 25 -51.44 -46.55 -15.77
C ARG A 25 -51.54 -47.88 -16.51
N VAL A 26 -50.46 -48.66 -16.47
CA VAL A 26 -50.35 -49.93 -17.18
C VAL A 26 -51.06 -51.04 -16.43
N ASN A 27 -50.81 -51.17 -15.12
CA ASN A 27 -51.19 -52.35 -14.34
C ASN A 27 -52.42 -52.15 -13.45
N GLN A 28 -52.83 -50.90 -13.19
CA GLN A 28 -53.99 -50.52 -12.36
C GLN A 28 -54.07 -51.21 -11.00
N THR A 29 -52.93 -51.55 -10.40
CA THR A 29 -52.93 -52.33 -9.14
C THR A 29 -53.35 -51.46 -7.94
N PRO A 30 -54.15 -52.00 -7.00
CA PRO A 30 -54.46 -51.31 -5.74
C PRO A 30 -53.21 -50.90 -4.95
N LYS A 31 -52.11 -51.64 -5.13
CA LYS A 31 -50.82 -51.38 -4.47
C LYS A 31 -50.17 -50.08 -4.97
N SER A 32 -50.11 -49.87 -6.28
CA SER A 32 -49.53 -48.63 -6.87
C SER A 32 -50.39 -47.41 -6.53
N ARG A 33 -51.72 -47.55 -6.49
CA ARG A 33 -52.61 -46.48 -6.04
C ARG A 33 -52.37 -46.08 -4.59
N LYS A 34 -52.30 -47.07 -3.68
CA LYS A 34 -52.03 -46.81 -2.26
C LYS A 34 -50.67 -46.14 -2.02
N LYS A 35 -49.65 -46.49 -2.83
CA LYS A 35 -48.35 -45.80 -2.81
C LYS A 35 -48.47 -44.33 -3.19
N LEU A 36 -49.22 -44.00 -4.24
CA LEU A 36 -49.46 -42.61 -4.65
C LEU A 36 -50.27 -41.81 -3.62
N GLU A 37 -51.30 -42.43 -3.02
CA GLU A 37 -52.08 -41.81 -1.94
C GLU A 37 -51.18 -41.47 -0.74
N ASN A 38 -50.36 -42.43 -0.30
CA ASN A 38 -49.41 -42.22 0.79
C ASN A 38 -48.39 -41.12 0.45
N PHE A 39 -47.88 -41.08 -0.78
CA PHE A 39 -46.95 -40.05 -1.22
C PHE A 39 -47.56 -38.64 -1.11
N PHE A 40 -48.76 -38.43 -1.65
CA PHE A 40 -49.42 -37.11 -1.56
C PHE A 40 -49.79 -36.73 -0.12
N ASP A 41 -50.11 -37.71 0.74
CA ASP A 41 -50.42 -37.46 2.15
C ASP A 41 -49.20 -36.97 2.92
N ILE A 42 -48.06 -37.64 2.72
CA ILE A 42 -46.79 -37.25 3.32
C ILE A 42 -46.39 -35.87 2.79
N LEU A 43 -46.43 -35.66 1.48
CA LEU A 43 -46.06 -34.38 0.87
C LEU A 43 -46.94 -33.22 1.36
N SER A 44 -48.26 -33.42 1.49
CA SER A 44 -49.18 -32.42 2.05
C SER A 44 -48.81 -32.06 3.49
N ILE A 45 -48.61 -33.06 4.36
CA ILE A 45 -48.29 -32.85 5.78
C ILE A 45 -46.93 -32.16 5.94
N GLU A 46 -45.91 -32.61 5.21
CA GLU A 46 -44.56 -32.06 5.33
C GLU A 46 -44.46 -30.65 4.76
N SER A 47 -45.12 -30.37 3.62
CA SER A 47 -45.16 -29.03 3.04
C SER A 47 -45.95 -28.03 3.91
N GLU A 48 -47.01 -28.47 4.56
CA GLU A 48 -47.81 -27.63 5.47
C GLU A 48 -47.01 -27.23 6.72
N LYS A 49 -46.26 -28.18 7.32
CA LYS A 49 -45.35 -27.90 8.45
C LYS A 49 -44.28 -26.85 8.10
N LEU A 50 -43.85 -26.81 6.85
CA LEU A 50 -42.85 -25.88 6.33
C LEU A 50 -43.47 -24.60 5.74
N GLN A 51 -44.79 -24.40 5.89
CA GLN A 51 -45.54 -23.24 5.39
C GLN A 51 -45.46 -23.05 3.86
N LEU A 52 -45.27 -24.14 3.11
CA LEU A 52 -45.19 -24.14 1.65
C LEU A 52 -46.58 -24.27 1.01
N ASN A 53 -47.42 -23.25 1.21
CA ASN A 53 -48.85 -23.27 0.91
C ASN A 53 -49.21 -23.73 -0.52
N GLU A 54 -48.45 -23.29 -1.53
CA GLU A 54 -48.69 -23.69 -2.92
C GLU A 54 -48.41 -25.19 -3.15
N LEU A 55 -47.37 -25.73 -2.53
CA LEU A 55 -47.00 -27.14 -2.63
C LEU A 55 -48.05 -28.02 -1.95
N THR A 56 -48.55 -27.58 -0.79
CA THR A 56 -49.65 -28.22 -0.07
C THR A 56 -50.94 -28.25 -0.90
N GLN A 57 -51.28 -27.14 -1.57
CA GLN A 57 -52.47 -27.07 -2.43
C GLN A 57 -52.36 -27.98 -3.66
N LEU A 58 -51.18 -28.05 -4.29
CA LEU A 58 -50.93 -28.94 -5.43
C LEU A 58 -51.01 -30.41 -5.02
N ALA A 59 -50.42 -30.79 -3.88
CA ALA A 59 -50.49 -32.15 -3.35
C ALA A 59 -51.95 -32.57 -3.04
N HIS A 60 -52.74 -31.69 -2.42
CA HIS A 60 -54.16 -31.92 -2.18
C HIS A 60 -54.97 -32.07 -3.48
N SER A 61 -54.67 -31.25 -4.48
CA SER A 61 -55.33 -31.32 -5.80
C SER A 61 -55.05 -32.66 -6.49
N CYS A 62 -53.80 -33.11 -6.47
CA CYS A 62 -53.42 -34.41 -7.02
C CYS A 62 -54.09 -35.57 -6.28
N LYS A 63 -54.14 -35.53 -4.95
CA LYS A 63 -54.87 -36.51 -4.13
C LYS A 63 -56.35 -36.56 -4.49
N LYS A 64 -56.99 -35.41 -4.72
CA LYS A 64 -58.41 -35.34 -5.10
C LYS A 64 -58.65 -35.98 -6.47
N TRP A 65 -57.77 -35.74 -7.44
CA TRP A 65 -57.86 -36.37 -8.77
C TRP A 65 -57.62 -37.88 -8.71
N LEU A 66 -56.77 -38.35 -7.80
CA LEU A 66 -56.53 -39.78 -7.56
C LEU A 66 -57.75 -40.51 -6.96
N LYS A 67 -58.58 -39.81 -6.16
CA LYS A 67 -59.78 -40.35 -5.49
C LYS A 67 -61.06 -40.31 -6.32
N ALA A 68 -61.06 -39.72 -7.52
CA ALA A 68 -62.24 -39.64 -8.38
C ALA A 68 -62.57 -41.03 -8.98
N ASP A 69 -63.28 -41.85 -8.21
CA ASP A 69 -63.37 -43.31 -8.41
C ASP A 69 -64.65 -43.80 -9.11
N LYS A 70 -65.34 -42.96 -9.89
CA LYS A 70 -66.59 -43.36 -10.57
C LYS A 70 -66.74 -42.71 -11.93
N CYS A 71 -65.93 -43.15 -12.88
CA CYS A 71 -65.84 -42.44 -14.15
C CYS A 71 -65.47 -43.40 -15.30
N SER A 72 -66.11 -43.17 -16.45
CA SER A 72 -65.97 -43.87 -17.72
C SER A 72 -64.53 -43.90 -18.25
N TRP A 73 -64.25 -44.73 -19.27
CA TRP A 73 -62.90 -44.85 -19.85
C TRP A 73 -62.28 -43.49 -20.22
N SER A 74 -63.06 -42.57 -20.81
CA SER A 74 -62.59 -41.22 -21.18
C SER A 74 -62.19 -40.36 -19.96
N GLU A 75 -62.93 -40.47 -18.86
CA GLU A 75 -62.67 -39.73 -17.62
C GLU A 75 -61.47 -40.31 -16.84
N LYS A 76 -61.13 -41.60 -17.01
CA LYS A 76 -59.89 -42.19 -16.47
C LYS A 76 -58.63 -41.65 -17.15
N HIS A 77 -58.68 -41.45 -18.48
CA HIS A 77 -57.59 -40.78 -19.20
C HIS A 77 -57.44 -39.33 -18.74
N TYR A 78 -58.56 -38.64 -18.53
CA TYR A 78 -58.56 -37.27 -18.03
C TYR A 78 -57.93 -37.14 -16.63
N SER A 79 -58.33 -37.98 -15.67
CA SER A 79 -57.72 -38.00 -14.33
C SER A 79 -56.23 -38.33 -14.36
N TYR A 80 -55.82 -39.24 -15.24
CA TYR A 80 -54.39 -39.56 -15.41
C TYR A 80 -53.60 -38.38 -15.96
N SER A 81 -54.11 -37.71 -16.99
CA SER A 81 -53.48 -36.51 -17.56
C SER A 81 -53.38 -35.38 -16.54
N LEU A 82 -54.41 -35.19 -15.69
CA LEU A 82 -54.38 -34.24 -14.59
C LEU A 82 -53.33 -34.61 -13.53
N LEU A 83 -53.21 -35.89 -13.16
CA LEU A 83 -52.20 -36.36 -12.23
C LEU A 83 -50.79 -36.17 -12.78
N LEU A 84 -50.55 -36.48 -14.06
CA LEU A 84 -49.26 -36.29 -14.70
C LEU A 84 -48.90 -34.79 -14.77
N LEU A 85 -49.87 -33.94 -15.13
CA LEU A 85 -49.70 -32.48 -15.11
C LEU A 85 -49.42 -31.97 -13.69
N GLY A 86 -50.12 -32.50 -12.69
CA GLY A 86 -49.91 -32.18 -11.28
C GLY A 86 -48.51 -32.55 -10.81
N MET A 87 -48.04 -33.77 -11.13
CA MET A 87 -46.68 -34.22 -10.82
C MET A 87 -45.61 -33.37 -11.51
N ALA A 88 -45.81 -33.01 -12.79
CA ALA A 88 -44.91 -32.11 -13.50
C ALA A 88 -44.83 -30.74 -12.82
N LYS A 89 -45.97 -30.17 -12.42
CA LYS A 89 -46.02 -28.91 -11.68
C LYS A 89 -45.33 -29.00 -10.31
N LEU A 90 -45.52 -30.10 -9.58
CA LEU A 90 -44.83 -30.34 -8.31
C LEU A 90 -43.31 -30.40 -8.51
N TYR A 91 -42.86 -31.12 -9.54
CA TYR A 91 -41.45 -31.25 -9.88
C TYR A 91 -40.83 -29.89 -10.24
N THR A 92 -41.47 -29.12 -11.11
CA THR A 92 -41.03 -27.76 -11.46
C THR A 92 -40.97 -26.88 -10.22
N LYS A 93 -42.02 -26.88 -9.39
CA LYS A 93 -42.06 -26.01 -8.20
C LYS A 93 -40.95 -26.33 -7.19
N ILE A 94 -40.64 -27.61 -6.97
CA ILE A 94 -39.54 -27.99 -6.08
C ILE A 94 -38.18 -27.60 -6.66
N ASN A 95 -37.99 -27.69 -7.97
CA ASN A 95 -36.76 -27.19 -8.60
C ASN A 95 -36.65 -25.66 -8.51
N ASP A 96 -37.74 -24.91 -8.72
CA ASP A 96 -37.76 -23.45 -8.53
C ASP A 96 -37.41 -23.07 -7.08
N LEU A 97 -37.90 -23.83 -6.09
CA LEU A 97 -37.59 -23.61 -4.68
C LEU A 97 -36.13 -23.97 -4.36
N LEU A 98 -35.59 -25.04 -4.95
CA LEU A 98 -34.17 -25.39 -4.85
C LEU A 98 -33.26 -24.33 -5.46
N GLU A 99 -33.64 -23.78 -6.61
CA GLU A 99 -32.90 -22.68 -7.24
C GLU A 99 -32.99 -21.40 -6.42
N LYS A 100 -34.17 -21.06 -5.90
CA LYS A 100 -34.33 -19.91 -4.99
C LYS A 100 -33.50 -20.07 -3.72
N GLU A 101 -33.46 -21.27 -3.15
CA GLU A 101 -32.68 -21.54 -1.95
C GLU A 101 -31.17 -21.48 -2.24
N LYS A 102 -30.71 -22.05 -3.35
CA LYS A 102 -29.32 -21.88 -3.85
C LYS A 102 -28.98 -20.41 -4.05
N ASN A 103 -29.89 -19.64 -4.64
CA ASN A 103 -29.70 -18.21 -4.86
C ASN A 103 -29.74 -17.41 -3.54
N SER A 104 -30.50 -17.83 -2.54
CA SER A 104 -30.51 -17.21 -1.21
C SER A 104 -29.27 -17.55 -0.38
N LEU A 105 -28.75 -18.78 -0.49
CA LEU A 105 -27.45 -19.16 0.05
C LEU A 105 -26.34 -18.36 -0.64
N ASN A 106 -26.42 -18.17 -1.97
CA ASN A 106 -25.53 -17.27 -2.71
C ASN A 106 -25.71 -15.78 -2.35
N GLN A 107 -26.79 -15.38 -1.66
CA GLN A 107 -26.97 -14.00 -1.16
C GLN A 107 -26.47 -13.83 0.29
N GLU A 108 -26.47 -14.88 1.11
CA GLU A 108 -25.80 -14.89 2.42
C GLU A 108 -24.26 -14.98 2.28
N TYR A 109 -23.77 -15.60 1.21
CA TYR A 109 -22.36 -15.52 0.81
C TYR A 109 -22.15 -14.39 -0.22
N THR A 110 -21.77 -13.21 0.29
CA THR A 110 -21.07 -12.09 -0.40
C THR A 110 -21.82 -11.22 -1.41
N ARG A 111 -22.03 -9.94 -1.05
CA ARG A 111 -21.55 -8.84 -1.92
C ARG A 111 -20.05 -8.70 -1.66
N PHE A 112 -19.24 -8.91 -2.68
CA PHE A 112 -17.79 -8.75 -2.58
C PHE A 112 -17.43 -7.30 -2.26
N THR A 113 -16.44 -7.11 -1.37
CA THR A 113 -15.88 -5.79 -1.02
C THR A 113 -14.55 -5.50 -1.70
N TYR A 114 -14.01 -6.45 -2.47
CA TYR A 114 -12.66 -6.39 -3.02
C TYR A 114 -12.69 -6.27 -4.53
N THR A 115 -11.99 -5.28 -5.05
CA THR A 115 -11.73 -5.09 -6.48
C THR A 115 -10.31 -5.56 -6.80
N GLY A 116 -10.07 -5.99 -8.04
CA GLY A 116 -8.74 -6.45 -8.46
C GLY A 116 -8.68 -6.66 -9.97
N ASN A 117 -7.46 -6.63 -10.51
CA ASN A 117 -7.19 -6.84 -11.92
C ASN A 117 -6.82 -8.30 -12.17
N ILE A 118 -7.68 -9.03 -12.88
CA ILE A 118 -7.51 -10.45 -13.18
C ILE A 118 -7.05 -10.60 -14.63
N LEU A 119 -6.06 -11.44 -14.88
CA LEU A 119 -5.72 -11.91 -16.23
C LEU A 119 -6.11 -13.38 -16.37
N ILE A 120 -6.91 -13.71 -17.37
CA ILE A 120 -7.33 -15.07 -17.68
C ILE A 120 -6.63 -15.52 -18.97
N LEU A 121 -5.86 -16.59 -18.87
CA LEU A 121 -5.21 -17.23 -20.00
C LEU A 121 -5.83 -18.60 -20.26
N ASP A 122 -6.49 -18.77 -21.40
CA ASP A 122 -7.06 -20.04 -21.81
C ASP A 122 -7.09 -20.13 -23.34
N LYS A 123 -6.87 -21.33 -23.89
CA LYS A 123 -6.94 -21.52 -25.36
C LYS A 123 -8.38 -21.60 -25.85
N ASP A 124 -9.32 -21.94 -24.96
CA ASP A 124 -10.74 -22.02 -25.26
C ASP A 124 -11.42 -20.65 -25.07
N VAL A 125 -11.85 -20.08 -26.20
CA VAL A 125 -12.55 -18.80 -26.26
C VAL A 125 -13.87 -18.82 -25.47
N VAL A 126 -14.57 -19.96 -25.42
CA VAL A 126 -15.82 -20.09 -24.66
C VAL A 126 -15.54 -20.01 -23.16
N THR A 127 -14.46 -20.66 -22.71
CA THR A 127 -14.01 -20.57 -21.31
C THR A 127 -13.60 -19.14 -20.96
N LEU A 128 -12.88 -18.43 -21.85
CA LEU A 128 -12.52 -17.03 -21.64
C LEU A 128 -13.76 -16.13 -21.47
N ASP A 129 -14.74 -16.22 -22.36
CA ASP A 129 -15.97 -15.41 -22.31
C ASP A 129 -16.80 -15.70 -21.04
N THR A 130 -16.87 -16.97 -20.66
CA THR A 130 -17.58 -17.41 -19.45
C THR A 130 -16.93 -16.81 -18.20
N LEU A 131 -15.61 -16.94 -18.06
CA LEU A 131 -14.89 -16.44 -16.90
C LEU A 131 -14.79 -14.91 -16.87
N ASP A 132 -14.68 -14.26 -18.03
CA ASP A 132 -14.75 -12.80 -18.16
C ASP A 132 -16.09 -12.28 -17.64
N THR A 133 -17.20 -12.87 -18.10
CA THR A 133 -18.54 -12.53 -17.60
C THR A 133 -18.64 -12.77 -16.09
N LEU A 134 -18.14 -13.92 -15.62
CA LEU A 134 -18.21 -14.33 -14.23
C LEU A 134 -17.55 -13.34 -13.28
N PHE A 135 -16.34 -12.88 -13.60
CA PHE A 135 -15.56 -12.00 -12.73
C PHE A 135 -15.93 -10.52 -12.91
N ASN A 136 -16.28 -10.06 -14.12
CA ASN A 136 -16.76 -8.69 -14.32
C ASN A 136 -18.08 -8.42 -13.56
N GLN A 137 -18.99 -9.41 -13.49
CA GLN A 137 -20.24 -9.29 -12.73
C GLN A 137 -20.01 -9.07 -11.21
N GLU A 138 -18.88 -9.53 -10.69
CA GLU A 138 -18.50 -9.36 -9.28
C GLU A 138 -17.66 -8.09 -9.03
N GLY A 139 -17.42 -7.28 -10.06
CA GLY A 139 -16.71 -6.00 -9.95
C GLY A 139 -15.19 -6.08 -10.12
N TYR A 140 -14.65 -7.21 -10.57
CA TYR A 140 -13.24 -7.31 -10.96
C TYR A 140 -13.01 -6.69 -12.35
N LYS A 141 -11.81 -6.17 -12.59
CA LYS A 141 -11.38 -5.77 -13.94
C LYS A 141 -10.69 -6.95 -14.60
N VAL A 142 -11.31 -7.51 -15.63
CA VAL A 142 -10.79 -8.71 -16.28
C VAL A 142 -10.05 -8.34 -17.57
N ASN A 143 -8.88 -8.95 -17.75
CA ASN A 143 -8.15 -9.03 -19.00
C ASN A 143 -8.14 -10.49 -19.46
N ILE A 144 -8.28 -10.72 -20.76
CA ILE A 144 -8.25 -12.07 -21.35
C ILE A 144 -7.09 -12.19 -22.34
N ALA A 145 -6.46 -13.37 -22.36
CA ALA A 145 -5.42 -13.73 -23.31
C ALA A 145 -5.65 -15.16 -23.81
N SER A 146 -5.47 -15.39 -25.11
CA SER A 146 -5.53 -16.73 -25.70
C SER A 146 -4.16 -17.36 -25.94
N THR A 147 -3.08 -16.60 -25.73
CA THR A 147 -1.69 -17.05 -25.90
C THR A 147 -0.80 -16.48 -24.79
N THR A 148 0.28 -17.20 -24.47
CA THR A 148 1.28 -16.78 -23.47
C THR A 148 1.89 -15.42 -23.81
N GLU A 149 2.20 -15.17 -25.08
CA GLU A 149 2.77 -13.90 -25.55
C GLU A 149 1.84 -12.72 -25.21
N LYS A 150 0.55 -12.82 -25.55
CA LYS A 150 -0.44 -11.79 -25.21
C LYS A 150 -0.61 -11.61 -23.70
N ALA A 151 -0.55 -12.70 -22.95
CA ALA A 151 -0.62 -12.64 -21.49
C ALA A 151 0.56 -11.83 -20.92
N LEU A 152 1.78 -12.10 -21.40
CA LEU A 152 2.98 -11.36 -20.99
C LEU A 152 2.91 -9.89 -21.40
N ASP A 153 2.39 -9.58 -22.59
CA ASP A 153 2.17 -8.19 -23.01
C ASP A 153 1.22 -7.45 -22.06
N VAL A 154 0.14 -8.11 -21.62
CA VAL A 154 -0.79 -7.52 -20.65
C VAL A 154 -0.11 -7.30 -19.30
N ILE A 155 0.63 -8.30 -18.80
CA ILE A 155 1.36 -8.21 -17.52
C ILE A 155 2.39 -7.09 -17.53
N ASN A 156 3.09 -6.89 -18.66
CA ASN A 156 4.11 -5.86 -18.77
C ASN A 156 3.54 -4.43 -18.88
N ASN A 157 2.29 -4.28 -19.35
CA ASN A 157 1.68 -2.98 -19.60
C ASN A 157 0.60 -2.59 -18.58
N GLN A 158 0.13 -3.53 -17.76
CA GLN A 158 -0.92 -3.32 -16.79
C GLN A 158 -0.58 -3.99 -15.46
N ASN A 159 -1.00 -3.36 -14.35
CA ASN A 159 -0.92 -4.00 -13.04
C ASN A 159 -1.92 -5.15 -12.97
N ILE A 160 -1.44 -6.40 -12.95
CA ILE A 160 -2.25 -7.61 -12.79
C ILE A 160 -2.06 -8.17 -11.38
N ASP A 161 -3.18 -8.31 -10.66
CA ASP A 161 -3.18 -8.82 -9.30
C ASP A 161 -3.06 -10.34 -9.24
N ILE A 162 -3.78 -11.01 -10.14
CA ILE A 162 -3.83 -12.46 -10.22
C ILE A 162 -3.95 -12.92 -11.67
N VAL A 163 -3.21 -13.97 -12.00
CA VAL A 163 -3.25 -14.66 -13.29
C VAL A 163 -3.92 -16.02 -13.10
N ILE A 164 -4.96 -16.31 -13.86
CA ILE A 164 -5.63 -17.60 -13.92
C ILE A 164 -5.31 -18.22 -15.28
N ALA A 165 -4.42 -19.21 -15.31
CA ALA A 165 -3.89 -19.73 -16.57
C ALA A 165 -4.16 -21.23 -16.76
N GLU A 166 -4.76 -21.59 -17.89
CA GLU A 166 -4.73 -22.95 -18.40
C GLU A 166 -3.33 -23.28 -18.90
N THR A 167 -2.70 -24.28 -18.30
CA THR A 167 -1.40 -24.79 -18.76
C THR A 167 -1.35 -26.31 -18.72
N GLU A 168 -0.66 -26.87 -19.70
CA GLU A 168 -0.33 -28.28 -19.72
C GLU A 168 1.07 -28.47 -19.17
N ILE A 169 1.17 -29.01 -17.95
CA ILE A 169 2.46 -29.39 -17.38
C ILE A 169 2.90 -30.69 -18.07
N ARG A 170 3.89 -30.63 -18.97
CA ARG A 170 4.39 -31.78 -19.75
C ARG A 170 5.84 -32.11 -19.39
N GLY A 171 6.07 -33.31 -18.83
CA GLY A 171 7.42 -33.83 -18.55
C GLY A 171 8.24 -32.90 -17.65
N ASN A 172 9.53 -32.74 -17.97
CA ASN A 172 10.45 -31.84 -17.26
C ASN A 172 10.45 -30.40 -17.81
N ASN A 173 9.58 -30.06 -18.77
CA ASN A 173 9.58 -28.74 -19.37
C ASN A 173 8.73 -27.77 -18.57
N ASN A 174 9.44 -26.74 -18.12
CA ASN A 174 9.13 -25.82 -17.06
C ASN A 174 7.86 -24.99 -17.32
N LEU A 175 7.22 -24.57 -16.24
CA LEU A 175 6.17 -23.55 -16.22
C LEU A 175 6.74 -22.19 -16.69
N GLU A 176 7.08 -22.05 -17.98
CA GLU A 176 7.75 -20.88 -18.55
C GLU A 176 7.00 -19.58 -18.25
N LEU A 177 5.67 -19.60 -18.33
CA LEU A 177 4.85 -18.46 -17.94
C LEU A 177 5.03 -18.08 -16.47
N VAL A 178 5.12 -19.07 -15.57
CA VAL A 178 5.32 -18.84 -14.14
C VAL A 178 6.71 -18.26 -13.90
N ASP A 179 7.74 -18.83 -14.54
CA ASP A 179 9.12 -18.36 -14.43
C ASP A 179 9.26 -16.90 -14.91
N GLU A 180 8.58 -16.54 -16.01
CA GLU A 180 8.62 -15.18 -16.57
C GLU A 180 7.83 -14.19 -15.69
N ILE A 181 6.68 -14.60 -15.14
CA ILE A 181 5.92 -13.80 -14.18
C ILE A 181 6.72 -13.59 -12.89
N GLU A 182 7.32 -14.63 -12.33
CA GLU A 182 8.12 -14.53 -11.10
C GLU A 182 9.28 -13.55 -11.28
N LYS A 183 9.91 -13.55 -12.46
CA LYS A 183 11.04 -12.67 -12.78
C LYS A 183 10.63 -11.21 -13.00
N ASN A 184 9.57 -10.96 -13.77
CA ASN A 184 9.20 -9.61 -14.21
C ASN A 184 8.09 -8.97 -13.36
N SER A 185 7.31 -9.78 -12.66
CA SER A 185 6.16 -9.36 -11.84
C SER A 185 6.02 -10.25 -10.59
N PRO A 186 7.01 -10.24 -9.67
CA PRO A 186 7.09 -11.17 -8.53
C PRO A 186 5.93 -11.05 -7.53
N TYR A 187 5.12 -9.99 -7.64
CA TYR A 187 3.97 -9.76 -6.78
C TYR A 187 2.64 -10.21 -7.40
N THR A 188 2.63 -10.76 -8.61
CA THR A 188 1.43 -11.26 -9.26
C THR A 188 1.15 -12.69 -8.80
N SER A 189 -0.03 -12.93 -8.21
CA SER A 189 -0.43 -14.26 -7.78
C SER A 189 -0.84 -15.11 -8.98
N ILE A 190 -0.60 -16.42 -8.93
CA ILE A 190 -0.91 -17.32 -10.06
C ILE A 190 -1.78 -18.48 -9.58
N ILE A 191 -2.89 -18.72 -10.28
CA ILE A 191 -3.69 -19.95 -10.20
C ILE A 191 -3.54 -20.67 -11.53
N LEU A 192 -3.17 -21.95 -11.49
CA LEU A 192 -3.14 -22.80 -12.67
C LEU A 192 -4.41 -23.63 -12.79
N MET A 193 -4.92 -23.75 -14.02
CA MET A 193 -6.00 -24.66 -14.38
C MET A 193 -5.43 -25.82 -15.20
N SER A 194 -5.70 -27.05 -14.80
CA SER A 194 -5.23 -28.24 -15.51
C SER A 194 -6.37 -29.19 -15.87
N LYS A 195 -6.23 -29.89 -16.98
CA LYS A 195 -7.16 -30.96 -17.41
C LYS A 195 -6.82 -32.32 -16.79
N GLU A 196 -5.60 -32.49 -16.27
CA GLU A 196 -5.11 -33.75 -15.75
C GLU A 196 -4.88 -33.67 -14.25
N GLU A 197 -5.46 -34.62 -13.52
CA GLU A 197 -5.17 -34.79 -12.10
C GLU A 197 -3.84 -35.54 -11.92
N ASN A 198 -2.82 -34.84 -11.44
CA ASN A 198 -1.53 -35.43 -11.14
C ASN A 198 -0.89 -34.71 -9.93
N LEU A 199 -0.69 -35.47 -8.86
CA LEU A 199 -0.13 -34.97 -7.61
C LEU A 199 1.30 -34.43 -7.77
N GLU A 200 2.15 -35.07 -8.57
CA GLU A 200 3.52 -34.60 -8.82
C GLU A 200 3.51 -33.25 -9.54
N LYS A 201 2.63 -33.08 -10.54
CA LYS A 201 2.45 -31.81 -11.25
C LYS A 201 1.96 -30.70 -10.31
N LYS A 202 1.05 -31.02 -9.38
CA LYS A 202 0.59 -30.07 -8.36
C LYS A 202 1.72 -29.66 -7.42
N VAL A 203 2.53 -30.59 -6.95
CA VAL A 203 3.69 -30.30 -6.09
C VAL A 203 4.69 -29.39 -6.79
N ILE A 204 5.03 -29.69 -8.06
CA ILE A 204 5.96 -28.88 -8.86
C ILE A 204 5.44 -27.45 -9.04
N ALA A 205 4.14 -27.29 -9.33
CA ALA A 205 3.54 -25.97 -9.49
C ALA A 205 3.64 -25.13 -8.20
N LEU A 206 3.29 -25.72 -7.06
CA LEU A 206 3.38 -25.05 -5.76
C LEU A 206 4.83 -24.69 -5.39
N GLN A 207 5.80 -25.54 -5.72
CA GLN A 207 7.22 -25.26 -5.50
C GLN A 207 7.75 -24.10 -6.35
N LYS A 208 7.11 -23.80 -7.49
CA LYS A 208 7.42 -22.65 -8.35
C LYS A 208 6.67 -21.36 -7.96
N GLY A 209 6.05 -21.32 -6.78
CA GLY A 209 5.37 -20.11 -6.30
C GLY A 209 3.97 -19.88 -6.86
N VAL A 210 3.37 -20.88 -7.52
CA VAL A 210 1.94 -20.86 -7.86
C VAL A 210 1.13 -21.01 -6.58
N GLU A 211 0.04 -20.25 -6.43
CA GLU A 211 -0.78 -20.25 -5.21
C GLU A 211 -1.73 -21.44 -5.14
N ASP A 212 -2.27 -21.87 -6.28
CA ASP A 212 -3.04 -23.12 -6.37
C ASP A 212 -3.05 -23.70 -7.78
N LEU A 213 -3.35 -25.00 -7.86
CA LEU A 213 -3.61 -25.73 -9.09
C LEU A 213 -4.97 -26.41 -8.99
N LEU A 214 -5.89 -25.98 -9.86
CA LEU A 214 -7.28 -26.42 -9.95
C LEU A 214 -7.49 -27.37 -11.14
N ILE A 215 -8.29 -28.41 -10.95
CA ILE A 215 -8.54 -29.45 -11.96
C ILE A 215 -9.89 -29.19 -12.64
N LYS A 216 -9.89 -29.14 -13.98
CA LYS A 216 -11.12 -29.01 -14.79
C LYS A 216 -11.90 -30.33 -14.79
N PRO A 217 -13.25 -30.30 -14.72
CA PRO A 217 -14.11 -29.11 -14.68
C PRO A 217 -14.14 -28.45 -13.29
N ILE A 218 -13.85 -27.13 -13.24
CA ILE A 218 -13.85 -26.34 -12.01
C ILE A 218 -15.24 -25.73 -11.85
N LYS A 219 -15.80 -25.77 -10.63
CA LYS A 219 -17.06 -25.06 -10.34
C LYS A 219 -16.80 -23.57 -10.17
N ASP A 220 -17.65 -22.72 -10.73
CA ASP A 220 -17.52 -21.26 -10.61
C ASP A 220 -17.37 -20.80 -9.16
N ILE A 221 -18.13 -21.39 -8.24
CA ILE A 221 -18.09 -21.10 -6.80
C ILE A 221 -16.70 -21.40 -6.21
N GLU A 222 -16.08 -22.50 -6.64
CA GLU A 222 -14.74 -22.87 -6.17
C GLU A 222 -13.68 -21.91 -6.70
N LEU A 223 -13.68 -21.63 -8.01
CA LEU A 223 -12.73 -20.71 -8.61
C LEU A 223 -12.83 -19.32 -7.97
N LYS A 224 -14.06 -18.84 -7.76
CA LYS A 224 -14.32 -17.57 -7.06
C LYS A 224 -13.74 -17.56 -5.66
N ALA A 225 -14.07 -18.57 -4.84
CA ALA A 225 -13.60 -18.63 -3.45
C ALA A 225 -12.07 -18.65 -3.35
N ARG A 226 -11.39 -19.36 -4.26
CA ARG A 226 -9.92 -19.41 -4.34
C ARG A 226 -9.33 -18.06 -4.70
N THR A 227 -9.85 -17.42 -5.75
CA THR A 227 -9.41 -16.10 -6.20
C THR A 227 -9.58 -15.06 -5.08
N GLU A 228 -10.75 -15.02 -4.43
CA GLU A 228 -11.01 -14.09 -3.34
C GLU A 228 -10.07 -14.32 -2.15
N GLN A 229 -9.85 -15.58 -1.75
CA GLN A 229 -8.95 -15.92 -0.65
C GLN A 229 -7.53 -15.41 -0.91
N ILE A 230 -7.01 -15.61 -2.13
CA ILE A 230 -5.68 -15.17 -2.53
C ILE A 230 -5.59 -13.64 -2.52
N LEU A 231 -6.55 -12.95 -3.13
CA LEU A 231 -6.57 -11.48 -3.17
C LEU A 231 -6.69 -10.88 -1.76
N LYS A 232 -7.52 -11.45 -0.89
CA LYS A 232 -7.66 -11.02 0.51
C LYS A 232 -6.36 -11.21 1.29
N LYS A 233 -5.68 -12.35 1.11
CA LYS A 233 -4.39 -12.63 1.74
C LYS A 233 -3.31 -11.66 1.24
N LYS A 234 -3.32 -11.36 -0.06
CA LYS A 234 -2.42 -10.39 -0.70
C LYS A 234 -2.64 -8.98 -0.15
N GLU A 235 -3.88 -8.53 0.00
CA GLU A 235 -4.18 -7.23 0.59
C GLU A 235 -3.75 -7.14 2.06
N HIS A 236 -4.01 -8.19 2.87
CA HIS A 236 -3.55 -8.23 4.25
C HIS A 236 -2.02 -8.16 4.35
N HIS A 237 -1.31 -8.98 3.55
CA HIS A 237 0.15 -8.91 3.50
C HIS A 237 0.64 -7.55 2.99
N GLN A 238 0.01 -6.96 1.98
CA GLN A 238 0.38 -5.63 1.52
C GLN A 238 0.16 -4.57 2.60
N LYS A 239 -0.91 -4.64 3.39
CA LYS A 239 -1.11 -3.73 4.53
C LYS A 239 0.02 -3.91 5.54
N ASP A 240 0.31 -5.13 5.99
CA ASP A 240 1.33 -5.42 7.00
C ASP A 240 2.77 -5.09 6.54
N VAL A 241 3.02 -5.15 5.23
CA VAL A 241 4.32 -4.86 4.61
C VAL A 241 4.48 -3.38 4.30
N ASN A 242 3.38 -2.66 4.06
CA ASN A 242 3.39 -1.26 3.64
C ASN A 242 3.10 -0.28 4.77
N THR A 243 2.67 -0.73 5.96
CA THR A 243 2.49 0.12 7.13
C THR A 243 3.54 -0.14 8.21
N ASP A 244 3.81 0.89 8.99
CA ASP A 244 4.62 0.84 10.20
C ASP A 244 3.80 0.18 11.32
N ALA A 245 4.36 -0.87 11.93
CA ALA A 245 3.65 -1.68 12.92
C ALA A 245 3.26 -0.91 14.19
N LEU A 246 3.99 0.16 14.54
CA LEU A 246 3.71 0.95 15.73
C LEU A 246 2.63 2.00 15.49
N THR A 247 2.73 2.74 14.38
CA THR A 247 1.91 3.93 14.17
C THR A 247 0.75 3.73 13.20
N GLY A 248 0.79 2.67 12.40
CA GLY A 248 -0.15 2.43 11.30
C GLY A 248 0.03 3.37 10.09
N ALA A 249 0.98 4.32 10.15
CA ALA A 249 1.36 5.13 9.00
C ALA A 249 2.03 4.26 7.92
N TYR A 250 2.03 4.68 6.67
CA TYR A 250 2.70 3.93 5.61
C TYR A 250 4.24 3.99 5.75
N THR A 251 4.94 2.97 5.28
CA THR A 251 6.41 2.91 5.34
C THR A 251 7.04 3.79 4.26
N LYS A 252 8.28 4.24 4.50
CA LYS A 252 9.12 4.88 3.49
C LYS A 252 9.25 4.07 2.19
N ARG A 253 9.26 2.73 2.29
CA ARG A 253 9.29 1.87 1.10
C ARG A 253 8.02 2.05 0.26
N TYR A 254 6.85 2.07 0.90
CA TYR A 254 5.59 2.28 0.20
C TYR A 254 5.49 3.69 -0.38
N PHE A 255 6.02 4.71 0.30
CA PHE A 255 6.13 6.06 -0.25
C PHE A 255 6.82 6.07 -1.62
N ASN A 256 7.98 5.40 -1.75
CA ASN A 256 8.73 5.36 -3.02
C ASN A 256 7.95 4.69 -4.17
N MET A 257 7.03 3.76 -3.85
CA MET A 257 6.15 3.15 -4.85
C MET A 257 5.02 4.11 -5.21
N PHE A 258 4.32 4.62 -4.20
CA PHE A 258 3.19 5.55 -4.34
C PHE A 258 3.57 6.81 -5.13
N SER A 259 4.74 7.41 -4.84
CA SER A 259 5.18 8.65 -5.47
C SER A 259 5.56 8.51 -6.95
N LYS A 260 5.88 7.29 -7.42
CA LYS A 260 6.19 7.05 -8.84
C LYS A 260 4.96 7.16 -9.73
N GLU A 261 3.78 6.88 -9.18
CA GLU A 261 2.51 6.95 -9.90
C GLU A 261 1.93 8.38 -9.95
N LEU A 262 2.58 9.34 -9.25
CA LEU A 262 2.10 10.71 -9.13
C LEU A 262 2.86 11.69 -10.03
N ASN A 263 2.11 12.32 -10.92
CA ASN A 263 2.62 13.37 -11.80
C ASN A 263 2.75 14.73 -11.09
N ALA A 264 1.77 15.09 -10.25
CA ALA A 264 1.76 16.34 -9.51
C ALA A 264 1.25 16.11 -8.08
N PHE A 265 2.01 16.57 -7.08
CA PHE A 265 1.65 16.47 -5.67
C PHE A 265 2.46 17.46 -4.83
N SER A 266 1.93 17.81 -3.66
CA SER A 266 2.68 18.49 -2.62
C SER A 266 3.13 17.50 -1.54
N LEU A 267 4.26 17.81 -0.92
CA LEU A 267 4.86 17.00 0.13
C LEU A 267 5.11 17.87 1.35
N ALA A 268 4.68 17.39 2.52
CA ALA A 268 5.01 17.98 3.81
C ALA A 268 5.92 17.02 4.59
N PHE A 269 7.14 17.46 4.87
CA PHE A 269 8.09 16.77 5.73
C PHE A 269 7.92 17.28 7.16
N ILE A 270 7.61 16.38 8.08
CA ILE A 270 7.19 16.66 9.45
C ILE A 270 8.15 15.99 10.42
N ASP A 271 8.53 16.70 11.47
CA ASP A 271 9.39 16.19 12.54
C ASP A 271 8.88 16.71 13.90
N LEU A 272 8.70 15.80 14.86
CA LEU A 272 8.20 16.16 16.20
C LEU A 272 9.26 16.95 16.96
N ASP A 273 8.87 18.07 17.54
CA ASP A 273 9.79 18.91 18.30
C ASP A 273 10.11 18.26 19.66
N ASP A 274 11.41 18.14 19.96
CA ASP A 274 11.93 17.68 21.24
C ASP A 274 11.44 16.27 21.65
N PHE A 275 11.13 15.40 20.67
CA PHE A 275 10.66 14.03 20.93
C PHE A 275 11.67 13.18 21.72
N LYS A 276 12.97 13.38 21.50
CA LYS A 276 14.01 12.74 22.32
C LYS A 276 13.86 13.09 23.81
N THR A 277 13.54 14.34 24.13
CA THR A 277 13.28 14.78 25.50
C THR A 277 12.06 14.08 26.10
N ILE A 278 11.02 13.83 25.30
CA ILE A 278 9.84 13.07 25.73
C ILE A 278 10.25 11.63 26.11
N ASN A 279 11.03 10.96 25.24
CA ASN A 279 11.54 9.62 25.53
C ASN A 279 12.44 9.58 26.77
N ASP A 280 13.36 10.54 26.89
CA ASP A 280 14.32 10.60 27.99
C ASP A 280 13.62 10.93 29.33
N THR A 281 12.49 11.65 29.30
CA THR A 281 11.73 12.04 30.50
C THR A 281 10.69 11.01 30.92
N TYR A 282 9.96 10.42 29.97
CA TYR A 282 8.78 9.59 30.24
C TYR A 282 8.92 8.14 29.76
N GLY A 283 10.08 7.78 29.19
CA GLY A 283 10.36 6.44 28.67
C GLY A 283 9.83 6.22 27.24
N HIS A 284 10.42 5.22 26.58
CA HIS A 284 10.10 4.87 25.19
C HIS A 284 8.65 4.42 24.98
N LEU A 285 8.04 3.71 25.93
CA LEU A 285 6.63 3.30 25.83
C LEU A 285 5.68 4.49 25.75
N THR A 286 6.00 5.58 26.46
CA THR A 286 5.25 6.83 26.38
C THR A 286 5.49 7.53 25.04
N GLY A 287 6.73 7.53 24.56
CA GLY A 287 7.05 8.01 23.21
C GLY A 287 6.29 7.26 22.11
N ASP A 288 6.17 5.95 22.23
CA ASP A 288 5.39 5.10 21.33
C ASP A 288 3.92 5.50 21.31
N LYS A 289 3.30 5.71 22.49
CA LYS A 289 1.92 6.23 22.60
C LYS A 289 1.77 7.61 21.95
N VAL A 290 2.76 8.48 22.12
CA VAL A 290 2.80 9.81 21.50
C VAL A 290 2.80 9.69 19.97
N LEU A 291 3.64 8.83 19.40
CA LEU A 291 3.72 8.61 17.95
C LEU A 291 2.42 8.02 17.39
N THR A 292 1.86 7.00 18.05
CA THR A 292 0.59 6.37 17.64
C THR A 292 -0.55 7.38 17.65
N LYS A 293 -0.68 8.16 18.73
CA LYS A 293 -1.75 9.16 18.83
C LYS A 293 -1.56 10.32 17.85
N PHE A 294 -0.33 10.75 17.62
CA PHE A 294 -0.01 11.74 16.60
C PHE A 294 -0.46 11.30 15.20
N CYS A 295 -0.14 10.07 14.82
CA CYS A 295 -0.55 9.51 13.52
C CYS A 295 -2.07 9.35 13.42
N GLN A 296 -2.75 8.97 14.51
CA GLN A 296 -4.21 8.90 14.57
C GLN A 296 -4.84 10.27 14.29
N LEU A 297 -4.39 11.31 14.99
CA LEU A 297 -4.91 12.67 14.83
C LEU A 297 -4.75 13.20 13.40
N ILE A 298 -3.62 12.91 12.75
CA ILE A 298 -3.41 13.25 11.34
C ILE A 298 -4.38 12.47 10.45
N SER A 299 -4.45 11.15 10.62
CA SER A 299 -5.26 10.26 9.76
C SER A 299 -6.75 10.61 9.80
N GLU A 300 -7.26 11.07 10.94
CA GLU A 300 -8.65 11.53 11.11
C GLU A 300 -8.92 12.89 10.44
N ASN A 301 -7.88 13.63 10.04
CA ASN A 301 -7.97 15.01 9.55
C ASN A 301 -7.46 15.21 8.11
N ILE A 302 -7.15 14.13 7.40
CA ILE A 302 -6.73 14.12 5.99
C ILE A 302 -7.75 13.40 5.10
N ARG A 303 -7.68 13.61 3.78
CA ARG A 303 -8.56 12.93 2.82
C ARG A 303 -8.09 11.49 2.58
N SER A 304 -8.96 10.65 2.04
CA SER A 304 -8.61 9.25 1.69
C SER A 304 -7.45 9.14 0.67
N GLU A 305 -7.29 10.14 -0.18
CA GLU A 305 -6.21 10.26 -1.17
C GLU A 305 -4.88 10.74 -0.57
N ASP A 306 -4.94 11.52 0.51
CA ASP A 306 -3.76 12.00 1.22
C ASP A 306 -3.16 10.85 2.03
N LYS A 307 -1.83 10.68 1.99
CA LYS A 307 -1.16 9.52 2.60
C LYS A 307 -0.07 9.97 3.57
N LEU A 308 -0.16 9.50 4.82
CA LEU A 308 0.85 9.70 5.86
C LEU A 308 1.85 8.55 5.84
N PHE A 309 3.14 8.89 5.85
CA PHE A 309 4.26 7.96 5.83
C PHE A 309 5.20 8.21 7.01
N ARG A 310 5.74 7.16 7.61
CA ARG A 310 6.81 7.22 8.61
C ARG A 310 8.15 6.96 7.92
N PHE A 311 9.08 7.92 8.02
CA PHE A 311 10.39 7.86 7.38
C PHE A 311 11.46 7.26 8.29
N GLY A 312 11.31 7.44 9.60
CA GLY A 312 12.15 6.84 10.63
C GLY A 312 11.97 7.60 11.95
N GLY A 313 12.08 6.92 13.09
CA GLY A 313 11.96 7.57 14.40
C GLY A 313 10.67 8.40 14.53
N ASP A 314 10.82 9.71 14.64
CA ASP A 314 9.83 10.77 14.76
C ASP A 314 9.65 11.63 13.49
N GLU A 315 10.23 11.17 12.37
CA GLU A 315 10.12 11.80 11.05
C GLU A 315 8.97 11.21 10.24
N PHE A 316 8.12 12.09 9.70
CA PHE A 316 6.95 11.75 8.91
C PHE A 316 6.90 12.55 7.62
N VAL A 317 6.27 11.97 6.60
CA VAL A 317 5.96 12.63 5.34
C VAL A 317 4.48 12.50 5.07
N LEU A 318 3.83 13.61 4.73
CA LEU A 318 2.45 13.63 4.28
C LEU A 318 2.41 14.07 2.82
N ALA A 319 1.89 13.20 1.95
CA ALA A 319 1.77 13.47 0.53
C ALA A 319 0.33 13.84 0.16
N PHE A 320 0.18 14.89 -0.65
CA PHE A 320 -1.09 15.44 -1.10
C PHE A 320 -1.17 15.38 -2.63
N PRO A 321 -1.76 14.31 -3.21
CA PRO A 321 -1.97 14.23 -4.64
C PRO A 321 -2.77 15.42 -5.17
N ASN A 322 -2.40 15.91 -6.36
CA ASN A 322 -3.13 16.96 -7.08
C ASN A 322 -3.44 18.21 -6.23
N THR A 323 -2.57 18.54 -5.28
CA THR A 323 -2.75 19.65 -4.33
C THR A 323 -1.53 20.55 -4.40
N SER A 324 -1.73 21.88 -4.47
CA SER A 324 -0.63 22.85 -4.45
C SER A 324 -0.06 23.06 -3.05
N LYS A 325 1.19 23.56 -2.95
CA LYS A 325 1.85 23.78 -1.64
C LYS A 325 1.10 24.76 -0.76
N GLU A 326 0.44 25.78 -1.32
CA GLU A 326 -0.35 26.74 -0.55
C GLU A 326 -1.58 26.09 0.08
N ASN A 327 -2.19 25.13 -0.61
CA ASN A 327 -3.31 24.37 -0.06
C ASN A 327 -2.84 23.31 0.92
N ALA A 328 -1.73 22.63 0.64
CA ALA A 328 -1.07 21.73 1.60
C ALA A 328 -0.72 22.47 2.91
N TYR A 329 -0.22 23.70 2.84
CA TYR A 329 0.03 24.56 4.00
C TYR A 329 -1.21 24.78 4.86
N LYS A 330 -2.37 25.07 4.23
CA LYS A 330 -3.63 25.24 4.96
C LYS A 330 -4.04 23.96 5.68
N ILE A 331 -3.87 22.80 5.05
CA ILE A 331 -4.19 21.49 5.64
C ILE A 331 -3.26 21.22 6.83
N ILE A 332 -1.94 21.38 6.65
CA ILE A 332 -0.96 21.20 7.74
C ILE A 332 -1.23 22.18 8.89
N LYS A 333 -1.62 23.42 8.60
CA LYS A 333 -1.98 24.39 9.63
C LYS A 333 -3.19 23.93 10.45
N LYS A 334 -4.23 23.39 9.80
CA LYS A 334 -5.37 22.79 10.49
C LYS A 334 -4.95 21.60 11.36
N ILE A 335 -4.11 20.70 10.82
CA ILE A 335 -3.56 19.56 11.56
C ILE A 335 -2.79 20.04 12.79
N LYS A 336 -1.98 21.08 12.64
CA LYS A 336 -1.22 21.70 13.72
C LYS A 336 -2.12 22.18 14.85
N ASP A 337 -3.21 22.87 14.52
CA ASP A 337 -4.18 23.34 15.49
C ASP A 337 -4.83 22.15 16.22
N VAL A 338 -5.24 21.11 15.49
CA VAL A 338 -5.82 19.88 16.07
C VAL A 338 -4.84 19.19 17.03
N VAL A 339 -3.59 19.00 16.62
CA VAL A 339 -2.55 18.37 17.44
C VAL A 339 -2.30 19.18 18.72
N SER A 340 -2.23 20.51 18.61
CA SER A 340 -2.00 21.38 19.77
C SER A 340 -3.16 21.38 20.78
N GLN A 341 -4.39 21.16 20.32
CA GLN A 341 -5.59 21.12 21.17
C GLN A 341 -5.78 19.76 21.86
N ASN A 342 -5.21 18.69 21.30
CA ASN A 342 -5.36 17.32 21.80
C ASN A 342 -4.10 16.89 22.57
N LYS A 343 -4.02 17.29 23.84
CA LYS A 343 -2.97 16.78 24.72
C LYS A 343 -3.08 15.26 24.85
N ILE A 344 -1.94 14.58 24.72
CA ILE A 344 -1.90 13.12 24.74
C ILE A 344 -1.87 12.67 26.20
N GLN A 345 -2.95 12.04 26.64
CA GLN A 345 -3.04 11.44 27.98
C GLN A 345 -2.36 10.07 27.98
N CYS A 346 -1.49 9.84 28.95
CA CYS A 346 -0.83 8.55 29.18
C CYS A 346 -1.26 8.02 30.56
N GLU A 347 -1.88 6.85 30.58
CA GLU A 347 -2.55 6.27 31.77
C GLU A 347 -1.60 5.55 32.76
N GLU A 348 -0.28 5.75 32.68
CA GLU A 348 0.65 5.07 33.61
C GLU A 348 0.86 5.87 34.89
N GLU A 349 0.47 5.28 36.04
CA GLU A 349 0.60 5.64 37.48
C GLU A 349 0.28 7.09 37.92
N GLU A 350 0.52 8.09 37.07
CA GLU A 350 0.14 9.49 37.20
C GLU A 350 -0.49 9.90 35.87
N ASN A 351 -1.72 10.43 35.86
CA ASN A 351 -2.39 10.91 34.63
C ASN A 351 -1.59 12.07 33.98
N ILE A 352 -0.56 11.74 33.21
CA ILE A 352 0.34 12.71 32.57
C ILE A 352 -0.28 13.17 31.25
N SER A 353 -0.29 14.49 31.05
CA SER A 353 -0.80 15.14 29.85
C SER A 353 0.34 15.78 29.09
N ILE A 354 0.69 15.21 27.94
CA ILE A 354 1.84 15.63 27.12
C ILE A 354 1.34 16.53 25.98
N GLU A 355 1.91 17.73 25.89
CA GLU A 355 1.73 18.62 24.74
C GLU A 355 2.74 18.24 23.66
N VAL A 356 2.26 17.94 22.45
CA VAL A 356 3.12 17.59 21.31
C VAL A 356 3.16 18.74 20.32
N LYS A 357 4.37 19.08 19.88
CA LYS A 357 4.64 20.10 18.88
C LYS A 357 5.38 19.46 17.72
N PHE A 358 5.23 20.03 16.53
CA PHE A 358 5.98 19.59 15.36
C PHE A 358 6.33 20.77 14.47
N SER A 359 7.43 20.60 13.77
CA SER A 359 7.90 21.48 12.71
C SER A 359 7.66 20.83 11.35
N CYS A 360 7.39 21.63 10.33
CA CYS A 360 7.07 21.13 8.99
C CYS A 360 7.69 21.98 7.89
N GLY A 361 8.25 21.31 6.87
CA GLY A 361 8.66 21.90 5.61
C GLY A 361 7.83 21.37 4.45
N ILE A 362 7.37 22.24 3.56
CA ILE A 362 6.46 21.87 2.46
C ILE A 362 7.10 22.21 1.11
N SER A 363 7.06 21.26 0.17
CA SER A 363 7.47 21.44 -1.22
C SER A 363 6.38 20.93 -2.17
N GLU A 364 6.56 21.20 -3.47
CA GLU A 364 5.62 20.84 -4.52
C GLU A 364 6.36 20.29 -5.73
N LYS A 365 5.82 19.20 -6.30
CA LYS A 365 6.24 18.66 -7.59
C LYS A 365 5.29 19.16 -8.67
N ASN A 366 5.80 20.01 -9.56
CA ASN A 366 5.07 20.54 -10.70
C ASN A 366 5.61 19.94 -12.01
N GLY A 367 4.97 18.87 -12.49
CA GLY A 367 5.28 18.24 -13.78
C GLY A 367 6.46 17.25 -13.75
N GLU A 368 6.83 16.75 -14.94
CA GLU A 368 7.77 15.63 -15.12
C GLU A 368 9.25 15.99 -14.89
N ASN A 369 9.62 17.27 -14.94
CA ASN A 369 11.02 17.72 -14.90
C ASN A 369 11.63 17.81 -13.48
N HIS A 370 10.85 17.57 -12.42
CA HIS A 370 11.35 17.58 -11.04
C HIS A 370 11.47 16.16 -10.51
N ALA A 371 12.71 15.73 -10.23
CA ALA A 371 12.96 14.42 -9.64
C ALA A 371 12.34 14.34 -8.23
N LEU A 372 11.91 13.15 -7.84
CA LEU A 372 11.30 12.92 -6.52
C LEU A 372 12.24 13.30 -5.38
N GLU A 373 13.52 12.97 -5.53
CA GLU A 373 14.57 13.26 -4.56
C GLU A 373 14.73 14.77 -4.33
N ASP A 374 14.57 15.59 -5.37
CA ASP A 374 14.65 17.04 -5.27
C ASP A 374 13.47 17.60 -4.46
N VAL A 375 12.26 17.08 -4.69
CA VAL A 375 11.05 17.48 -3.96
C VAL A 375 11.18 17.17 -2.47
N ILE A 376 11.68 15.99 -2.12
CA ILE A 376 11.91 15.60 -0.71
C ILE A 376 12.98 16.50 -0.08
N ASN A 377 14.11 16.71 -0.77
CA ASN A 377 15.21 17.55 -0.30
C ASN A 377 14.79 19.02 -0.13
N ASP A 378 13.88 19.52 -0.96
CA ASP A 378 13.34 20.87 -0.85
C ASP A 378 12.41 21.03 0.37
N ALA A 379 11.59 20.03 0.67
CA ALA A 379 10.80 20.00 1.90
C ALA A 379 11.69 19.91 3.15
N ASP A 380 12.73 19.06 3.12
CA ASP A 380 13.72 18.94 4.19
C ASP A 380 14.46 20.25 4.46
N LYS A 381 14.88 20.97 3.41
CA LYS A 381 15.47 22.32 3.55
C LYS A 381 14.51 23.28 4.24
N ALA A 382 13.23 23.28 3.85
CA ALA A 382 12.23 24.13 4.49
C ALA A 382 12.03 23.75 5.97
N LEU A 383 11.98 22.46 6.30
CA LEU A 383 11.91 21.96 7.67
C LEU A 383 13.09 22.41 8.52
N TYR A 384 14.31 22.29 7.97
CA TYR A 384 15.54 22.72 8.63
C TYR A 384 15.52 24.22 8.98
N THR A 385 14.94 25.08 8.14
CA THR A 385 14.79 26.52 8.46
C THR A 385 13.89 26.75 9.67
N VAL A 386 12.83 25.96 9.82
CA VAL A 386 11.92 26.07 10.97
C VAL A 386 12.60 25.60 12.24
N LYS A 387 13.28 24.44 12.20
CA LYS A 387 13.94 23.83 13.36
C LYS A 387 15.01 24.73 13.98
N ASN A 388 15.68 25.56 13.17
CA ASN A 388 16.72 26.47 13.65
C ASN A 388 16.24 27.89 13.99
N SER A 389 15.02 28.27 13.62
CA SER A 389 14.52 29.64 13.83
C SER A 389 13.49 29.74 14.95
N SER A 390 12.43 28.93 14.87
CA SER A 390 11.25 29.08 15.72
C SER A 390 10.80 27.77 16.36
N LYS A 391 11.09 26.62 15.72
CA LYS A 391 10.38 25.33 15.96
C LYS A 391 8.86 25.53 15.93
N ASN A 392 8.09 24.46 16.08
CA ASN A 392 6.63 24.49 16.16
C ASN A 392 5.99 25.37 15.06
N ASN A 393 6.51 25.32 13.83
CA ASN A 393 6.08 26.18 12.72
C ASN A 393 6.07 25.43 11.39
N ILE A 394 5.57 26.07 10.34
CA ILE A 394 5.44 25.50 8.99
C ILE A 394 6.13 26.45 8.01
N SER A 395 7.01 25.92 7.17
CA SER A 395 7.69 26.70 6.13
C SER A 395 7.39 26.13 4.74
N LEU A 396 7.06 27.00 3.80
CA LEU A 396 6.97 26.65 2.38
C LEU A 396 8.35 26.80 1.75
N TYR A 397 8.77 25.81 0.98
CA TYR A 397 9.97 25.93 0.17
C TYR A 397 9.82 27.01 -0.91
N THR A 398 10.81 27.89 -0.95
CA THR A 398 11.00 28.90 -1.99
C THR A 398 12.44 28.82 -2.49
N GLU A 399 12.70 29.23 -3.73
CA GLU A 399 14.07 29.26 -4.28
C GLU A 399 15.02 30.17 -3.46
N THR A 400 14.48 31.15 -2.73
CA THR A 400 15.21 31.95 -1.74
C THR A 400 15.68 31.15 -0.51
N ILE A 401 15.03 30.05 -0.16
CA ILE A 401 15.52 29.11 0.88
C ILE A 401 16.68 28.26 0.33
N ALA A 402 16.69 27.98 -0.98
CA ALA A 402 17.80 27.27 -1.62
C ALA A 402 19.13 28.05 -1.54
N SER A 403 19.09 29.38 -1.47
CA SER A 403 20.29 30.22 -1.34
C SER A 403 20.91 30.22 0.06
N HIS A 404 20.20 29.73 1.08
CA HIS A 404 20.69 29.64 2.47
C HIS A 404 21.51 28.38 2.77
N LYS A 405 21.77 27.52 1.78
CA LYS A 405 22.63 26.32 1.89
C LYS A 405 23.99 26.49 1.20
N LYS A 406 24.46 27.72 0.97
CA LYS A 406 25.89 27.94 0.64
C LYS A 406 26.66 28.02 1.94
N LYS A 407 27.49 27.01 2.21
CA LYS A 407 28.50 27.08 3.28
C LYS A 407 29.31 28.37 3.09
N SER A 408 29.53 29.12 4.16
CA SER A 408 30.26 30.37 4.08
C SER A 408 31.74 30.17 4.39
N ALA A 409 32.59 30.69 3.51
CA ALA A 409 34.02 30.76 3.72
C ALA A 409 34.44 32.20 4.01
N LEU A 410 35.34 32.39 4.97
CA LEU A 410 36.03 33.66 5.21
C LEU A 410 37.47 33.55 4.70
N LEU A 411 37.88 34.45 3.81
CA LEU A 411 39.25 34.60 3.36
C LEU A 411 39.90 35.78 4.11
N VAL A 412 41.04 35.50 4.75
CA VAL A 412 41.89 36.51 5.40
C VAL A 412 43.29 36.36 4.83
N LEU A 413 43.54 37.01 3.70
CA LEU A 413 44.74 36.82 2.89
C LEU A 413 45.41 38.17 2.59
N LYS A 414 46.75 38.18 2.53
CA LYS A 414 47.51 39.39 2.14
C LYS A 414 47.72 39.51 0.64
N ASP A 415 47.73 38.39 -0.07
CA ASP A 415 48.01 38.33 -1.51
C ASP A 415 46.69 38.41 -2.31
N PRO A 416 46.44 39.53 -3.02
CA PRO A 416 45.20 39.72 -3.79
C PRO A 416 45.05 38.73 -4.95
N ILE A 417 46.17 38.20 -5.48
CA ILE A 417 46.16 37.23 -6.57
C ILE A 417 45.68 35.89 -6.03
N LEU A 418 46.24 35.44 -4.90
CA LEU A 418 45.81 34.22 -4.23
C LEU A 418 44.35 34.31 -3.80
N GLU A 419 43.95 35.44 -3.22
CA GLU A 419 42.57 35.67 -2.78
C GLU A 419 41.55 35.53 -3.91
N LYS A 420 41.77 36.22 -5.04
CA LYS A 420 40.89 36.14 -6.22
C LYS A 420 40.81 34.72 -6.78
N LEU A 421 41.93 34.00 -6.74
CA LEU A 421 42.01 32.64 -7.22
C LEU A 421 41.24 31.68 -6.30
N LEU A 422 41.36 31.83 -4.98
CA LEU A 422 40.63 31.04 -4.00
C LEU A 422 39.14 31.34 -4.00
N GLU A 423 38.77 32.61 -4.17
CA GLU A 423 37.38 33.03 -4.32
C GLU A 423 36.69 32.27 -5.46
N ASN A 424 37.31 32.24 -6.64
CA ASN A 424 36.75 31.52 -7.80
C ASN A 424 36.60 30.01 -7.53
N ARG A 425 37.56 29.40 -6.83
CA ARG A 425 37.53 27.97 -6.50
C ARG A 425 36.46 27.64 -5.45
N LEU A 426 36.37 28.43 -4.39
CA LEU A 426 35.36 28.28 -3.35
C LEU A 426 33.94 28.50 -3.90
N LYS A 427 33.76 29.48 -4.79
CA LYS A 427 32.49 29.67 -5.52
C LYS A 427 32.11 28.45 -6.37
N ASN A 428 33.08 27.81 -7.03
CA ASN A 428 32.85 26.54 -7.76
C ASN A 428 32.48 25.37 -6.83
N LEU A 429 33.01 25.37 -5.60
CA LEU A 429 32.59 24.45 -4.54
C LEU A 429 31.24 24.83 -3.89
N LYS A 430 30.53 25.81 -4.47
CA LYS A 430 29.24 26.32 -4.01
C LYS A 430 29.29 26.98 -2.62
N LEU A 431 30.43 27.54 -2.21
CA LEU A 431 30.53 28.36 -1.00
C LEU A 431 30.23 29.84 -1.27
N SER A 432 29.72 30.53 -0.24
CA SER A 432 29.62 31.99 -0.18
C SER A 432 30.90 32.54 0.45
N VAL A 433 31.64 33.37 -0.29
CA VAL A 433 32.96 33.85 0.14
C VAL A 433 32.84 35.26 0.71
N ASN A 434 33.28 35.45 1.95
CA ASN A 434 33.50 36.73 2.59
C ASN A 434 35.00 37.04 2.64
N HIS A 435 35.36 38.31 2.58
CA HIS A 435 36.74 38.77 2.54
C HIS A 435 37.01 39.69 3.72
N ALA A 436 38.21 39.58 4.31
CA ALA A 436 38.68 40.51 5.31
C ALA A 436 40.13 40.94 5.02
N ASP A 437 40.32 42.25 4.87
CA ASP A 437 41.61 42.88 4.63
C ASP A 437 42.43 43.03 5.91
N ASN A 438 41.77 42.92 7.07
CA ASN A 438 42.38 43.05 8.39
C ASN A 438 41.65 42.23 9.46
N VAL A 439 42.35 42.06 10.58
CA VAL A 439 41.90 41.30 11.75
C VAL A 439 40.58 41.84 12.34
N CYS A 440 40.40 43.16 12.37
CA CYS A 440 39.20 43.79 12.93
C CYS A 440 37.95 43.44 12.09
N GLN A 441 38.09 43.51 10.77
CA GLN A 441 37.06 43.09 9.82
C GLN A 441 36.76 41.59 9.93
N ALA A 442 37.80 40.77 10.07
CA ALA A 442 37.64 39.32 10.27
C ALA A 442 36.84 39.02 11.57
N SER A 443 37.17 39.65 12.70
CA SER A 443 36.43 39.50 13.96
C SER A 443 34.99 39.99 13.85
N HIS A 444 34.75 41.11 13.17
CA HIS A 444 33.40 41.62 12.93
C HIS A 444 32.55 40.63 12.10
N LEU A 445 33.13 40.06 11.05
CA LEU A 445 32.46 39.06 10.21
C LEU A 445 32.19 37.77 10.98
N LEU A 446 33.17 37.28 11.75
CA LEU A 446 33.00 36.09 12.58
C LEU A 446 31.93 36.29 13.65
N LYS A 447 31.78 37.50 14.21
CA LYS A 447 30.74 37.81 15.21
C LYS A 447 29.33 37.88 14.62
N ASN A 448 29.20 38.45 13.42
CA ASN A 448 27.89 38.77 12.83
C ASN A 448 27.37 37.73 11.83
N TYR A 449 28.23 36.83 11.34
CA TYR A 449 27.86 35.82 10.35
C TYR A 449 28.28 34.41 10.80
N LYS A 450 27.49 33.39 10.42
CA LYS A 450 27.88 31.98 10.56
C LYS A 450 28.86 31.64 9.43
N ILE A 451 30.12 31.44 9.79
CA ILE A 451 31.19 31.04 8.89
C ILE A 451 31.46 29.56 9.12
N ASP A 452 31.46 28.74 8.06
CA ASP A 452 31.73 27.31 8.16
C ASP A 452 33.23 27.01 8.09
N ILE A 453 33.98 27.80 7.31
CA ILE A 453 35.44 27.70 7.22
C ILE A 453 36.13 29.07 7.12
N ALA A 454 37.23 29.27 7.83
CA ALA A 454 38.11 30.42 7.71
C ALA A 454 39.47 29.98 7.16
N ILE A 455 39.95 30.65 6.10
CA ILE A 455 41.27 30.43 5.52
C ILE A 455 42.12 31.67 5.82
N VAL A 456 43.20 31.48 6.59
CA VAL A 456 43.97 32.58 7.18
C VAL A 456 45.45 32.46 6.80
N ASP A 457 46.05 33.56 6.33
CA ASP A 457 47.48 33.64 6.02
C ASP A 457 48.32 34.00 7.27
N ILE A 458 49.36 33.22 7.57
CA ILE A 458 50.32 33.45 8.68
C ILE A 458 51.00 34.83 8.54
N GLY A 459 51.09 35.37 7.33
CA GLY A 459 51.74 36.65 7.06
C GLY A 459 51.13 37.86 7.78
N PHE A 460 49.92 37.77 8.37
CA PHE A 460 49.38 38.78 9.29
C PHE A 460 50.14 38.76 10.62
N SER A 461 51.32 39.38 10.62
CA SER A 461 52.28 39.57 11.70
C SER A 461 51.78 40.14 13.04
N ASP A 462 50.46 40.25 13.25
CA ASP A 462 49.84 40.65 14.53
C ASP A 462 49.30 39.43 15.30
N ILE A 463 49.95 38.27 15.14
CA ILE A 463 49.64 37.01 15.84
C ILE A 463 49.70 37.19 17.37
N GLU A 464 50.38 38.23 17.87
CA GLU A 464 50.45 38.56 19.29
C GLU A 464 49.37 39.53 19.80
N GLN A 465 48.48 40.07 18.94
CA GLN A 465 47.50 41.09 19.34
C GLN A 465 46.02 40.75 19.10
N SER A 466 45.63 39.55 18.66
CA SER A 466 44.23 39.30 18.30
C SER A 466 43.60 38.00 18.79
N ASN A 467 42.42 38.15 19.40
CA ASN A 467 41.51 37.08 19.82
C ASN A 467 40.90 36.31 18.64
N VAL A 468 41.33 36.49 17.38
CA VAL A 468 40.68 35.85 16.22
C VAL A 468 40.84 34.33 16.25
N TYR A 469 42.00 33.80 16.65
CA TYR A 469 42.16 32.35 16.80
C TYR A 469 41.34 31.78 17.95
N GLN A 470 41.21 32.53 19.05
CA GLN A 470 40.29 32.17 20.14
C GLN A 470 38.83 32.21 19.66
N GLU A 471 38.42 33.25 18.93
CA GLU A 471 37.07 33.38 18.35
C GLU A 471 36.76 32.29 17.31
N LEU A 472 37.78 31.82 16.59
CA LEU A 472 37.67 30.66 15.69
C LEU A 472 37.54 29.35 16.48
N SER A 473 38.34 29.17 17.54
CA SER A 473 38.33 27.99 18.40
C SER A 473 37.06 27.88 19.26
N ASP A 474 36.48 29.01 19.66
CA ASP A 474 35.29 29.08 20.51
C ASP A 474 33.99 28.88 19.72
N LYS A 475 34.08 28.89 18.38
CA LYS A 475 32.95 28.64 17.47
C LYS A 475 33.12 27.31 16.75
N GLU A 476 32.02 26.72 16.28
CA GLU A 476 32.06 25.55 15.36
C GLU A 476 32.62 25.88 13.96
N THR A 477 33.43 26.95 13.82
CA THR A 477 34.03 27.38 12.56
C THR A 477 35.30 26.58 12.30
N LYS A 478 35.41 25.94 11.13
CA LYS A 478 36.64 25.24 10.75
C LYS A 478 37.72 26.22 10.33
N SER A 479 38.98 25.96 10.62
CA SER A 479 40.08 26.89 10.33
C SER A 479 41.24 26.21 9.61
N LEU A 480 41.70 26.84 8.53
CA LEU A 480 42.83 26.40 7.72
C LEU A 480 43.87 27.52 7.60
N LEU A 481 45.05 27.26 8.10
CA LEU A 481 46.13 28.23 8.12
C LEU A 481 47.08 28.02 6.93
N LEU A 482 47.50 29.11 6.27
CA LEU A 482 48.45 29.11 5.13
C LEU A 482 49.73 29.83 5.54
N GLY A 483 50.90 29.21 5.47
CA GLY A 483 52.13 29.90 5.88
C GLY A 483 53.38 29.46 5.15
N GLU A 484 54.45 30.24 5.28
CA GLU A 484 55.72 30.03 4.55
C GLU A 484 56.73 29.16 5.31
N THR A 485 56.44 28.91 6.59
CA THR A 485 57.36 28.36 7.57
C THR A 485 57.22 26.83 7.64
N LYS A 486 58.36 26.15 7.52
CA LYS A 486 58.52 24.71 7.80
C LYS A 486 58.88 24.46 9.27
N ASP A 487 58.94 25.50 10.09
CA ASP A 487 59.28 25.36 11.49
C ASP A 487 58.14 24.66 12.23
N LYS A 488 58.41 23.43 12.68
CA LYS A 488 57.44 22.60 13.40
C LYS A 488 56.96 23.29 14.68
N ALA A 489 57.74 24.18 15.28
CA ALA A 489 57.37 24.87 16.51
C ALA A 489 56.17 25.81 16.31
N GLU A 490 56.12 26.54 15.19
CA GLU A 490 55.03 27.46 14.87
C GLU A 490 53.75 26.72 14.49
N ILE A 491 53.88 25.61 13.75
CA ILE A 491 52.75 24.74 13.39
C ILE A 491 52.11 24.14 14.66
N ILE A 492 52.93 23.63 15.58
CA ILE A 492 52.47 23.08 16.85
C ILE A 492 51.81 24.17 17.72
N LYS A 493 52.34 25.41 17.69
CA LYS A 493 51.74 26.56 18.39
C LYS A 493 50.35 26.86 17.83
N GLY A 494 50.17 26.91 16.52
CA GLY A 494 48.87 27.13 15.87
C GLY A 494 47.84 26.06 16.19
N LEU A 495 48.21 24.78 16.12
CA LEU A 495 47.32 23.66 16.48
C LEU A 495 46.89 23.71 17.97
N LYS A 496 47.79 24.12 18.87
CA LYS A 496 47.47 24.33 20.30
C LYS A 496 46.51 25.49 20.55
N MET A 497 46.37 26.41 19.60
CA MET A 497 45.46 27.56 19.68
C MET A 497 44.09 27.28 19.06
N GLY A 498 43.79 26.01 18.72
CA GLY A 498 42.47 25.58 18.24
C GLY A 498 42.30 25.58 16.71
N ILE A 499 43.40 25.68 15.96
CA ILE A 499 43.35 25.60 14.48
C ILE A 499 43.15 24.15 14.02
N ASP A 500 42.25 23.92 13.05
CA ASP A 500 41.92 22.55 12.60
C ASP A 500 42.96 21.95 11.63
N ASP A 501 43.55 22.75 10.73
CA ASP A 501 44.56 22.25 9.78
C ASP A 501 45.53 23.37 9.31
N TYR A 502 46.65 22.97 8.71
CA TYR A 502 47.70 23.88 8.21
C TYR A 502 48.26 23.41 6.86
N ILE A 503 48.60 24.37 6.00
CA ILE A 503 49.27 24.18 4.71
C ILE A 503 50.49 25.10 4.58
N ILE A 504 51.59 24.53 4.09
CA ILE A 504 52.85 25.22 3.83
C ILE A 504 52.91 25.69 2.37
N LYS A 505 53.26 26.96 2.14
CA LYS A 505 53.56 27.55 0.84
C LYS A 505 54.97 27.14 0.37
N PRO A 506 55.18 26.88 -0.94
CA PRO A 506 54.19 26.82 -2.00
C PRO A 506 53.38 25.51 -1.95
N PHE A 507 52.06 25.62 -2.14
CA PHE A 507 51.14 24.47 -2.19
C PHE A 507 50.44 24.40 -3.55
N THR A 508 49.89 23.23 -3.87
CA THR A 508 49.02 23.10 -5.06
C THR A 508 47.57 23.39 -4.71
N LEU A 509 46.79 23.89 -5.66
CA LEU A 509 45.35 24.14 -5.44
C LEU A 509 44.57 22.86 -5.16
N LYS A 510 44.99 21.73 -5.75
CA LYS A 510 44.37 20.43 -5.47
C LYS A 510 44.56 20.01 -4.02
N GLU A 511 45.74 20.25 -3.45
CA GLU A 511 46.03 19.97 -2.05
C GLU A 511 45.15 20.82 -1.13
N LEU A 512 45.06 22.11 -1.41
CA LEU A 512 44.20 23.04 -0.68
C LEU A 512 42.72 22.63 -0.73
N GLU A 513 42.20 22.32 -1.92
CA GLU A 513 40.81 21.86 -2.08
C GLU A 513 40.54 20.55 -1.31
N GLY A 514 41.50 19.62 -1.33
CA GLY A 514 41.39 18.37 -0.57
C GLY A 514 41.30 18.60 0.93
N ARG A 515 42.05 19.59 1.44
CA ARG A 515 42.06 19.99 2.85
C ARG A 515 40.75 20.66 3.26
N ILE A 516 40.26 21.58 2.43
CA ILE A 516 38.96 22.25 2.64
C ILE A 516 37.84 21.20 2.69
N LYS A 517 37.75 20.28 1.72
CA LYS A 517 36.72 19.22 1.68
C LYS A 517 36.78 18.24 2.84
N LYS A 518 37.92 18.13 3.52
CA LYS A 518 38.05 17.28 4.71
C LYS A 518 37.50 17.99 5.95
N LEU A 519 37.61 19.32 6.00
CA LEU A 519 37.18 20.14 7.12
C LEU A 519 35.69 20.44 7.09
N ILE A 520 35.12 20.68 5.90
CA ILE A 520 33.71 20.98 5.67
C ILE A 520 33.04 19.94 4.78
#